data_AF-A0A8H8JT58-F1
#
_entry.id   AF-A0A8H8JT58-F1
#
_cell.length_a   1.000
_cell.length_b   1.000
_cell.length_c   1.000
_cell.angle_alpha   90.00
_cell.angle_beta   90.00
_cell.angle_gamma   90.00
#
_symmetry.space_group_name_H-M   'P 1'
#
loop_
_entity.id
_entity.type
_entity.pdbx_description
1 polymer ?
#
loop_
_entity_poly.entity_id
_entity_poly.type
_entity_poly.pdbx_seq_one_letter_code
_entity_poly.pdbx_strand_id
1 'polypeptide(L)'
;MSSLRLTRTNGCSRVFCIPELVSLIARFTEFRDCVQFLCTCENIFKAVIPHIWDHVSGVRFLLALIDGVTFEAAGDLEAVNLPSSFGTRQLFGRFDIYAPLVKSIAMYDTSGKQLKIQGWWTLISRNRQHTLLPNLRRVTFQSKTNHGPDIAMWVQAFGSHSITSIMSEHDTFSYPVPVVSYPMTSFLLKSISETCPNIQRLSCFPDARIGGVGQDGENYMLPLLSPEPFFNYLAGFYQLEQLDTTTAWLRADSVLALGQLPRLRTLAINGRPHDEIAILEDWFPPNAFPALQTLSLTRIHPEDLSNILLMGPLIGRLNSLELEFDSSLIEELRVDIDEREWLYRHIIHPLHVINTLTDLTIDADVSCQSVIQELGAESLLIFQHLSLETIHLNGFKISDDILNPGLGLAWQNITVLRMQKQCAKLSTLVSFASLPALRELEVILDLKLDELLPVLLPGEPVFSMTVLKASTLGHGENRICSGFTELDHVSRILLRLWPNLKEVQWSKPFRRASTPEELATLDRVNFLNSYLQTLRELQSLRNVVGAPFGIPHPFQLLPFDFKCWD
;
A
#
# COMPACT_ATOMS: atom_id res chain seq x y z
N MET A 1 -48.49 -23.59 -5.19
CA MET A 1 -49.53 -22.81 -4.50
C MET A 1 -49.45 -23.12 -3.01
N SER A 2 -48.71 -22.30 -2.27
CA SER A 2 -48.70 -22.29 -0.79
C SER A 2 -48.58 -20.82 -0.39
N SER A 3 -49.72 -20.20 -0.14
CA SER A 3 -49.84 -18.78 0.19
C SER A 3 -49.47 -18.56 1.66
N LEU A 4 -48.23 -18.15 1.91
CA LEU A 4 -47.82 -17.59 3.21
C LEU A 4 -48.36 -16.15 3.29
N ARG A 5 -49.53 -16.00 3.93
CA ARG A 5 -50.06 -14.69 4.33
C ARG A 5 -49.23 -14.16 5.50
N LEU A 6 -48.27 -13.29 5.20
CA LEU A 6 -47.64 -12.41 6.19
C LEU A 6 -48.71 -11.46 6.75
N THR A 7 -49.03 -11.64 8.03
CA THR A 7 -49.87 -10.72 8.81
C THR A 7 -49.16 -9.37 8.99
N ARG A 8 -49.87 -8.30 8.61
CA ARG A 8 -49.48 -6.89 8.74
C ARG A 8 -48.96 -6.54 10.14
N THR A 9 -47.66 -6.27 10.24
CA THR A 9 -47.09 -5.35 11.25
C THR A 9 -46.87 -4.00 10.57
N ASN A 10 -47.74 -3.02 10.84
CA ASN A 10 -47.89 -1.77 10.08
C ASN A 10 -46.76 -0.71 10.26
N GLY A 11 -45.59 -1.08 10.81
CA GLY A 11 -44.46 -0.17 11.01
C GLY A 11 -43.29 -0.41 10.05
N CYS A 12 -42.78 -1.65 9.99
CA CYS A 12 -41.56 -1.99 9.24
C CYS A 12 -41.76 -2.11 7.72
N SER A 13 -43.00 -2.23 7.23
CA SER A 13 -43.30 -2.42 5.80
C SER A 13 -43.12 -1.16 4.95
N ARG A 14 -43.15 0.05 5.53
CA ARG A 14 -43.06 1.30 4.76
C ARG A 14 -41.66 1.62 4.26
N VAL A 15 -40.63 1.16 4.97
CA VAL A 15 -39.22 1.40 4.63
C VAL A 15 -38.87 0.76 3.28
N PHE A 16 -39.36 -0.46 3.03
CA PHE A 16 -39.14 -1.18 1.77
C PHE A 16 -39.93 -0.65 0.57
N CYS A 17 -40.83 0.31 0.79
CA CYS A 17 -41.55 1.01 -0.27
C CYS A 17 -40.80 2.24 -0.78
N ILE A 18 -39.71 2.66 -0.12
CA ILE A 18 -38.91 3.84 -0.49
C ILE A 18 -37.58 3.34 -1.09
N PRO A 19 -37.40 3.39 -2.42
CA PRO A 19 -36.21 2.87 -3.09
C PRO A 19 -34.90 3.43 -2.55
N GLU A 20 -34.88 4.69 -2.13
CA GLU A 20 -33.72 5.37 -1.57
C GLU A 20 -33.30 4.75 -0.23
N LEU A 21 -34.26 4.37 0.62
CA LEU A 21 -33.96 3.70 1.89
C LEU A 21 -33.50 2.26 1.66
N VAL A 22 -34.10 1.55 0.71
CA VAL A 22 -33.65 0.19 0.34
C VAL A 22 -32.24 0.23 -0.23
N SER A 23 -31.94 1.21 -1.09
CA SER A 23 -30.61 1.47 -1.64
C SER A 23 -29.60 1.79 -0.54
N LEU A 24 -29.99 2.60 0.45
CA LEU A 24 -29.15 2.89 1.62
C LEU A 24 -28.88 1.63 2.44
N ILE A 25 -29.90 0.81 2.72
CA ILE A 25 -29.75 -0.46 3.44
C ILE A 25 -28.79 -1.39 2.69
N ALA A 26 -28.97 -1.55 1.38
CA ALA A 26 -28.14 -2.42 0.55
C ALA A 26 -26.65 -2.03 0.60
N ARG A 27 -26.35 -0.73 0.65
CA ARG A 27 -24.97 -0.23 0.75
C ARG A 27 -24.24 -0.67 2.02
N PHE A 28 -24.98 -0.93 3.11
CA PHE A 28 -24.43 -1.38 4.39
C PHE A 28 -24.66 -2.87 4.65
N THR A 29 -25.23 -3.58 3.69
CA THR A 29 -25.57 -5.00 3.81
C THR A 29 -24.51 -5.85 3.12
N GLU A 30 -24.18 -7.01 3.68
CA GLU A 30 -23.26 -7.95 3.04
C GLU A 30 -23.80 -8.46 1.69
N PHE A 31 -22.90 -8.81 0.78
CA PHE A 31 -23.26 -9.29 -0.56
C PHE A 31 -24.29 -10.44 -0.52
N ARG A 32 -24.10 -11.39 0.40
CA ARG A 32 -25.00 -12.54 0.57
C ARG A 32 -26.44 -12.14 0.89
N ASP A 33 -26.62 -11.15 1.74
CA ASP A 33 -27.94 -10.67 2.16
C ASP A 33 -28.56 -9.77 1.09
N CYS A 34 -27.76 -8.98 0.38
CA CYS A 34 -28.18 -8.25 -0.81
C CYS A 34 -28.77 -9.18 -1.87
N VAL A 35 -28.14 -10.35 -2.11
CA VAL A 35 -28.69 -11.38 -3.01
C VAL A 35 -30.03 -11.91 -2.52
N GLN A 36 -30.22 -12.09 -1.21
CA GLN A 36 -31.53 -12.49 -0.67
C GLN A 36 -32.59 -11.38 -0.88
N PHE A 37 -32.21 -10.11 -0.73
CA PHE A 37 -33.11 -8.99 -0.99
C PHE A 37 -33.60 -8.96 -2.44
N LEU A 38 -32.75 -9.27 -3.42
CA LEU A 38 -33.17 -9.34 -4.83
C LEU A 38 -34.35 -10.30 -5.06
N CYS A 39 -34.45 -11.37 -4.28
CA CYS A 39 -35.46 -12.41 -4.44
C CYS A 39 -36.82 -12.05 -3.80
N THR A 40 -36.94 -10.90 -3.13
CA THR A 40 -38.15 -10.55 -2.37
C THR A 40 -39.27 -9.95 -3.22
N CYS A 41 -39.00 -8.87 -3.95
CA CYS A 41 -39.95 -8.23 -4.87
C CYS A 41 -39.23 -7.36 -5.91
N GLU A 42 -39.94 -6.98 -6.98
CA GLU A 42 -39.41 -6.20 -8.10
C GLU A 42 -38.87 -4.82 -7.69
N ASN A 43 -39.52 -4.14 -6.74
CA ASN A 43 -39.07 -2.81 -6.28
C ASN A 43 -37.73 -2.91 -5.54
N ILE A 44 -37.60 -3.91 -4.66
CA ILE A 44 -36.34 -4.17 -3.96
C ILE A 44 -35.28 -4.61 -4.98
N PHE A 45 -35.63 -5.47 -5.95
CA PHE A 45 -34.72 -5.84 -7.02
C PHE A 45 -34.15 -4.62 -7.73
N LYS A 46 -35.00 -3.70 -8.22
CA LYS A 46 -34.56 -2.49 -8.92
C LYS A 46 -33.69 -1.57 -8.06
N ALA A 47 -33.96 -1.49 -6.76
CA ALA A 47 -33.19 -0.66 -5.84
C ALA A 47 -31.83 -1.27 -5.45
N VAL A 48 -31.76 -2.60 -5.32
CA VAL A 48 -30.58 -3.32 -4.82
C VAL A 48 -29.63 -3.74 -5.96
N ILE A 49 -30.16 -4.06 -7.14
CA ILE A 49 -29.35 -4.59 -8.25
C ILE A 49 -28.18 -3.71 -8.67
N PRO A 50 -28.27 -2.35 -8.66
CA PRO A 50 -27.13 -1.51 -9.02
C PRO A 50 -25.97 -1.63 -8.03
N HIS A 51 -26.24 -1.94 -6.75
CA HIS A 51 -25.19 -2.10 -5.74
C HIS A 51 -24.45 -3.42 -5.88
N ILE A 52 -25.17 -4.49 -6.24
CA ILE A 52 -24.58 -5.82 -6.45
C ILE A 52 -23.71 -5.84 -7.70
N TRP A 53 -24.12 -5.13 -8.75
CA TRP A 53 -23.40 -5.09 -10.03
C TRP A 53 -22.41 -3.92 -10.16
N ASP A 54 -22.34 -3.01 -9.17
CA ASP A 54 -21.41 -1.86 -9.21
C ASP A 54 -19.96 -2.33 -9.37
N HIS A 55 -19.60 -3.39 -8.66
CA HIS A 55 -18.31 -4.07 -8.72
C HIS A 55 -18.51 -5.55 -9.07
N VAL A 56 -17.92 -5.98 -10.19
CA VAL A 56 -17.95 -7.38 -10.64
C VAL A 56 -16.58 -8.01 -10.45
N SER A 57 -16.50 -9.01 -9.57
CA SER A 57 -15.28 -9.77 -9.30
C SER A 57 -15.15 -10.95 -10.27
N GLY A 58 -14.60 -10.71 -11.45
CA GLY A 58 -14.41 -11.71 -12.50
C GLY A 58 -15.32 -11.47 -13.70
N VAL A 59 -14.73 -11.29 -14.88
CA VAL A 59 -15.46 -11.05 -16.15
C VAL A 59 -16.35 -12.22 -16.56
N ARG A 60 -16.07 -13.42 -16.05
CA ARG A 60 -16.87 -14.63 -16.24
C ARG A 60 -18.37 -14.38 -15.99
N PHE A 61 -18.70 -13.67 -14.91
CA PHE A 61 -20.11 -13.42 -14.55
C PHE A 61 -20.83 -12.58 -15.60
N LEU A 62 -20.13 -11.65 -16.25
CA LEU A 62 -20.67 -10.85 -17.34
C LEU A 62 -20.80 -11.67 -18.61
N LEU A 63 -19.78 -12.45 -18.98
CA LEU A 63 -19.84 -13.29 -20.17
C LEU A 63 -20.93 -14.35 -20.10
N ALA A 64 -21.22 -14.87 -18.90
CA ALA A 64 -22.33 -15.81 -18.68
C ALA A 64 -23.73 -15.22 -18.94
N LEU A 65 -23.85 -13.89 -19.05
CA LEU A 65 -25.10 -13.21 -19.43
C LEU A 65 -25.31 -13.13 -20.95
N ILE A 66 -24.32 -13.54 -21.74
CA ILE A 66 -24.42 -13.60 -23.20
C ILE A 66 -24.95 -14.99 -23.57
N ASP A 67 -26.07 -15.02 -24.29
CA ASP A 67 -26.70 -16.28 -24.66
C ASP A 67 -25.78 -17.10 -25.58
N GLY A 68 -25.66 -18.40 -25.30
CA GLY A 68 -24.84 -19.32 -26.09
C GLY A 68 -23.36 -19.37 -25.72
N VAL A 69 -22.90 -18.59 -24.74
CA VAL A 69 -21.53 -18.71 -24.21
C VAL A 69 -21.38 -20.02 -23.43
N THR A 70 -20.35 -20.79 -23.74
CA THR A 70 -19.99 -22.00 -22.99
C THR A 70 -18.64 -21.85 -22.30
N PHE A 71 -18.52 -22.49 -21.14
CA PHE A 71 -17.31 -22.54 -20.33
C PHE A 71 -16.83 -23.97 -20.26
N GLU A 72 -15.62 -24.23 -20.74
CA GLU A 72 -14.99 -25.55 -20.74
C GLU A 72 -13.76 -25.51 -19.83
N ALA A 73 -13.84 -26.24 -18.71
CA ALA A 73 -12.74 -26.32 -17.76
C ALA A 73 -11.63 -27.24 -18.27
N ALA A 74 -10.40 -26.74 -18.31
CA ALA A 74 -9.19 -27.46 -18.71
C ALA A 74 -8.05 -27.19 -17.71
N GLY A 75 -8.17 -27.76 -16.51
CA GLY A 75 -7.20 -27.53 -15.42
C GLY A 75 -7.28 -26.10 -14.89
N ASP A 76 -6.15 -25.39 -14.91
CA ASP A 76 -6.01 -23.99 -14.48
C ASP A 76 -6.48 -22.98 -15.55
N LEU A 77 -6.77 -23.48 -16.76
CA LEU A 77 -7.34 -22.74 -17.86
C LEU A 77 -8.83 -23.05 -18.01
N GLU A 78 -9.63 -22.04 -18.30
CA GLU A 78 -11.02 -22.20 -18.71
C GLU A 78 -11.19 -21.58 -20.10
N ALA A 79 -11.56 -22.40 -21.07
CA ALA A 79 -11.88 -21.93 -22.40
C ALA A 79 -13.30 -21.35 -22.41
N VAL A 80 -13.42 -20.13 -22.92
CA VAL A 80 -14.70 -19.43 -23.08
C VAL A 80 -15.01 -19.36 -24.56
N ASN A 81 -16.03 -20.08 -25.00
CA ASN A 81 -16.44 -20.08 -26.40
C ASN A 81 -17.58 -19.09 -26.59
N LEU A 82 -17.30 -17.98 -27.28
CA LEU A 82 -18.33 -17.02 -27.67
C LEU A 82 -19.00 -17.49 -28.96
N PRO A 83 -20.33 -17.33 -29.09
CA PRO A 83 -21.02 -17.66 -30.33
C PRO A 83 -20.47 -16.82 -31.49
N SER A 84 -20.17 -17.48 -32.61
CA SER A 84 -19.64 -16.87 -33.83
C SER A 84 -20.71 -16.18 -34.68
N SER A 85 -21.99 -16.26 -34.28
CA SER A 85 -23.11 -15.62 -34.98
C SER A 85 -23.08 -14.10 -34.79
N PHE A 86 -22.54 -13.42 -35.80
CA PHE A 86 -22.60 -11.97 -35.94
C PHE A 86 -24.06 -11.48 -35.97
N GLY A 87 -24.41 -10.52 -35.10
CA GLY A 87 -25.42 -9.52 -35.41
C GLY A 87 -26.80 -9.62 -34.75
N THR A 88 -27.10 -10.60 -33.90
CA THR A 88 -28.39 -10.60 -33.20
C THR A 88 -28.28 -9.89 -31.85
N ARG A 89 -28.93 -8.71 -31.73
CA ARG A 89 -29.24 -8.02 -30.45
C ARG A 89 -29.74 -8.99 -29.36
N GLN A 90 -30.34 -10.10 -29.77
CA GLN A 90 -30.85 -11.15 -28.89
C GLN A 90 -29.75 -11.77 -28.02
N LEU A 91 -28.51 -11.95 -28.51
CA LEU A 91 -27.44 -12.61 -27.74
C LEU A 91 -27.04 -11.83 -26.48
N PHE A 92 -27.07 -10.49 -26.55
CA PHE A 92 -26.67 -9.61 -25.46
C PHE A 92 -27.87 -9.17 -24.61
N GLY A 93 -29.06 -9.77 -24.76
CA GLY A 93 -30.28 -9.28 -24.14
C GLY A 93 -30.19 -9.15 -22.60
N ARG A 94 -29.66 -10.17 -21.92
CA ARG A 94 -29.43 -10.09 -20.46
C ARG A 94 -28.22 -9.22 -20.15
N PHE A 95 -27.13 -9.35 -20.90
CA PHE A 95 -25.93 -8.54 -20.73
C PHE A 95 -26.24 -7.04 -20.74
N ASP A 96 -27.01 -6.55 -21.72
CA ASP A 96 -27.36 -5.15 -21.92
C ASP A 96 -28.22 -4.58 -20.76
N ILE A 97 -28.90 -5.43 -19.98
CA ILE A 97 -29.64 -5.00 -18.77
C ILE A 97 -28.67 -4.67 -17.62
N TYR A 98 -27.63 -5.48 -17.43
CA TYR A 98 -26.71 -5.35 -16.30
C TYR A 98 -25.50 -4.48 -16.61
N ALA A 99 -25.06 -4.44 -17.87
CA ALA A 99 -23.89 -3.71 -18.32
C ALA A 99 -23.84 -2.22 -17.89
N PRO A 100 -24.93 -1.44 -17.96
CA PRO A 100 -24.93 -0.05 -17.50
C PRO A 100 -24.75 0.11 -15.98
N LEU A 101 -24.94 -0.95 -15.19
CA LEU A 101 -24.79 -0.91 -13.74
C LEU A 101 -23.34 -1.09 -13.29
N VAL A 102 -22.49 -1.66 -14.16
CA VAL A 102 -21.10 -1.98 -13.84
C VAL A 102 -20.23 -0.73 -13.89
N LYS A 103 -19.59 -0.41 -12.76
CA LYS A 103 -18.61 0.69 -12.65
C LYS A 103 -17.19 0.20 -12.44
N SER A 104 -17.00 -0.97 -11.85
CA SER A 104 -15.71 -1.60 -11.61
C SER A 104 -15.75 -3.07 -12.00
N ILE A 105 -14.70 -3.54 -12.65
CA ILE A 105 -14.54 -4.96 -12.98
C ILE A 105 -13.13 -5.43 -12.61
N ALA A 106 -13.05 -6.56 -11.92
CA ALA A 106 -11.83 -7.37 -11.86
C ALA A 106 -11.92 -8.41 -13.00
N MET A 107 -10.93 -8.44 -13.89
CA MET A 107 -11.00 -9.30 -15.08
C MET A 107 -10.95 -10.77 -14.70
N TYR A 108 -10.07 -11.13 -13.77
CA TYR A 108 -9.94 -12.49 -13.26
C TYR A 108 -10.63 -12.60 -11.89
N ASP A 109 -11.21 -13.76 -11.60
CA ASP A 109 -11.82 -14.02 -10.30
C ASP A 109 -10.74 -14.41 -9.26
N THR A 110 -11.16 -14.50 -7.99
CA THR A 110 -10.25 -14.88 -6.90
C THR A 110 -9.67 -16.30 -7.04
N SER A 111 -10.29 -17.15 -7.88
CA SER A 111 -9.81 -18.50 -8.15
C SER A 111 -8.51 -18.49 -8.97
N GLY A 112 -8.21 -17.39 -9.66
CA GLY A 112 -6.98 -17.22 -10.43
C GLY A 112 -6.96 -18.03 -11.72
N LYS A 113 -8.10 -18.60 -12.14
CA LYS A 113 -8.20 -19.33 -13.41
C LYS A 113 -8.01 -18.39 -14.59
N GLN A 114 -7.18 -18.82 -15.52
CA GLN A 114 -6.96 -18.09 -16.76
C GLN A 114 -8.14 -18.32 -17.72
N LEU A 115 -8.64 -17.25 -18.34
CA LEU A 115 -9.73 -17.33 -19.30
C LEU A 115 -9.18 -17.25 -20.72
N LYS A 116 -9.24 -18.35 -21.47
CA LYS A 116 -8.89 -18.36 -22.89
C LYS A 116 -10.15 -18.13 -23.72
N ILE A 117 -10.32 -16.93 -24.25
CA ILE A 117 -11.51 -16.59 -25.03
C ILE A 117 -11.32 -16.98 -26.49
N GLN A 118 -12.25 -17.78 -27.00
CA GLN A 118 -12.46 -17.96 -28.43
C GLN A 118 -13.56 -17.01 -28.89
N GLY A 119 -13.31 -16.27 -29.98
CA GLY A 119 -14.29 -15.34 -30.54
C GLY A 119 -14.19 -13.90 -30.01
N TRP A 120 -13.00 -13.44 -29.62
CA TRP A 120 -12.73 -12.04 -29.23
C TRP A 120 -13.38 -10.99 -30.14
N TRP A 121 -13.39 -11.27 -31.46
CA TRP A 121 -13.99 -10.39 -32.45
C TRP A 121 -15.46 -10.10 -32.20
N THR A 122 -16.22 -11.01 -31.59
CA THR A 122 -17.62 -10.77 -31.22
C THR A 122 -17.73 -9.63 -30.21
N LEU A 123 -16.88 -9.61 -29.17
CA LEU A 123 -16.87 -8.54 -28.16
C LEU A 123 -16.33 -7.23 -28.75
N ILE A 124 -15.20 -7.27 -29.45
CA ILE A 124 -14.55 -6.08 -30.02
C ILE A 124 -15.46 -5.41 -31.05
N SER A 125 -16.07 -6.18 -31.96
CA SER A 125 -16.99 -5.63 -32.97
C SER A 125 -18.23 -5.03 -32.33
N ARG A 126 -18.76 -5.69 -31.28
CA ARG A 126 -19.90 -5.17 -30.53
C ARG A 126 -19.56 -3.85 -29.85
N ASN A 127 -18.42 -3.76 -29.15
CA ASN A 127 -17.99 -2.54 -28.45
C ASN A 127 -17.83 -1.34 -29.40
N ARG A 128 -17.32 -1.57 -30.62
CA ARG A 128 -17.21 -0.55 -31.67
C ARG A 128 -18.56 -0.02 -32.15
N GLN A 129 -19.60 -0.83 -32.13
CA GLN A 129 -20.96 -0.44 -32.54
C GLN A 129 -21.77 0.15 -31.38
N HIS A 130 -21.59 -0.41 -30.19
CA HIS A 130 -22.29 -0.06 -28.97
C HIS A 130 -21.39 -0.43 -27.79
N THR A 131 -20.97 0.58 -27.03
CA THR A 131 -20.10 0.38 -25.87
C THR A 131 -20.64 -0.71 -24.96
N LEU A 132 -19.84 -1.74 -24.70
CA LEU A 132 -20.29 -2.90 -23.94
C LEU A 132 -20.59 -2.53 -22.48
N LEU A 133 -19.71 -1.75 -21.84
CA LEU A 133 -19.85 -1.33 -20.45
C LEU A 133 -19.77 0.20 -20.36
N PRO A 134 -20.87 0.92 -20.64
CA PRO A 134 -20.85 2.37 -20.87
C PRO A 134 -20.54 3.21 -19.63
N ASN A 135 -20.65 2.63 -18.42
CA ASN A 135 -20.38 3.31 -17.16
C ASN A 135 -19.13 2.76 -16.45
N LEU A 136 -18.33 1.94 -17.13
CA LEU A 136 -17.15 1.33 -16.57
C LEU A 136 -16.08 2.38 -16.30
N ARG A 137 -15.66 2.52 -15.04
CA ARG A 137 -14.65 3.49 -14.59
C ARG A 137 -13.32 2.82 -14.23
N ARG A 138 -13.37 1.60 -13.69
CA ARG A 138 -12.21 0.89 -13.18
C ARG A 138 -12.12 -0.53 -13.73
N VAL A 139 -10.95 -0.87 -14.24
CA VAL A 139 -10.56 -2.23 -14.62
C VAL A 139 -9.38 -2.65 -13.75
N THR A 140 -9.48 -3.80 -13.10
CA THR A 140 -8.37 -4.39 -12.35
C THR A 140 -7.97 -5.76 -12.90
N PHE A 141 -6.67 -5.97 -13.02
CA PHE A 141 -6.06 -7.24 -13.42
C PHE A 141 -5.34 -7.86 -12.21
N GLN A 142 -5.79 -9.04 -11.77
CA GLN A 142 -5.17 -9.73 -10.63
C GLN A 142 -3.92 -10.50 -11.09
N SER A 143 -2.78 -10.23 -10.45
CA SER A 143 -1.43 -10.62 -10.91
C SER A 143 -1.01 -12.07 -10.62
N LYS A 144 -1.95 -13.03 -10.49
CA LYS A 144 -1.53 -14.39 -10.12
C LYS A 144 -0.73 -15.11 -11.21
N THR A 145 -0.81 -14.68 -12.48
CA THR A 145 -0.07 -15.27 -13.59
C THR A 145 0.31 -14.27 -14.69
N ASN A 146 1.22 -14.63 -15.61
CA ASN A 146 1.60 -13.80 -16.77
C ASN A 146 0.46 -13.78 -17.80
N HIS A 147 -0.32 -12.70 -17.85
CA HIS A 147 -1.54 -12.56 -18.69
C HIS A 147 -1.35 -11.73 -19.97
N GLY A 148 -0.11 -11.61 -20.47
CA GLY A 148 0.30 -10.55 -21.41
C GLY A 148 -0.64 -10.25 -22.60
N PRO A 149 -1.04 -11.23 -23.43
CA PRO A 149 -1.88 -10.99 -24.61
C PRO A 149 -3.33 -10.62 -24.29
N ASP A 150 -3.89 -11.18 -23.22
CA ASP A 150 -5.31 -11.02 -22.91
C ASP A 150 -5.63 -9.59 -22.47
N ILE A 151 -4.70 -8.91 -21.79
CA ILE A 151 -4.90 -7.54 -21.29
C ILE A 151 -5.27 -6.59 -22.42
N ALA A 152 -4.54 -6.62 -23.53
CA ALA A 152 -4.81 -5.73 -24.67
C ALA A 152 -6.15 -6.06 -25.34
N MET A 153 -6.48 -7.35 -25.42
CA MET A 153 -7.77 -7.80 -25.96
C MET A 153 -8.94 -7.39 -25.08
N TRP A 154 -8.79 -7.45 -23.75
CA TRP A 154 -9.78 -6.94 -22.81
C TRP A 154 -9.97 -5.43 -22.92
N VAL A 155 -8.88 -4.66 -23.08
CA VAL A 155 -8.97 -3.21 -23.32
C VAL A 155 -9.68 -2.92 -24.63
N GLN A 156 -9.42 -3.67 -25.70
CA GLN A 156 -10.17 -3.50 -26.96
C GLN A 156 -11.66 -3.86 -26.80
N ALA A 157 -11.97 -4.91 -26.05
CA ALA A 157 -13.34 -5.37 -25.82
C ALA A 157 -14.16 -4.42 -24.92
N PHE A 158 -13.58 -3.87 -23.86
CA PHE A 158 -14.31 -3.09 -22.85
C PHE A 158 -13.87 -1.63 -22.73
N GLY A 159 -12.86 -1.21 -23.50
CA GLY A 159 -12.37 0.16 -23.57
C GLY A 159 -13.49 1.13 -23.87
N SER A 160 -13.54 2.22 -23.11
CA SER A 160 -14.55 3.26 -23.26
C SER A 160 -14.10 4.58 -22.62
N HIS A 161 -14.77 5.67 -23.02
CA HIS A 161 -14.49 7.01 -22.53
C HIS A 161 -14.75 7.21 -21.04
N SER A 162 -15.53 6.32 -20.41
CA SER A 162 -15.80 6.38 -18.97
C SER A 162 -14.68 5.81 -18.12
N ILE A 163 -13.74 5.05 -18.71
CA ILE A 163 -12.64 4.43 -17.97
C ILE A 163 -11.67 5.51 -17.52
N THR A 164 -11.44 5.55 -16.20
CA THR A 164 -10.49 6.44 -15.55
C THR A 164 -9.33 5.68 -14.89
N SER A 165 -9.44 4.35 -14.76
CA SER A 165 -8.46 3.55 -14.03
C SER A 165 -8.31 2.17 -14.64
N ILE A 166 -7.08 1.80 -15.00
CA ILE A 166 -6.68 0.46 -15.40
C ILE A 166 -5.49 0.08 -14.51
N MET A 167 -5.69 -0.80 -13.54
CA MET A 167 -4.68 -1.14 -12.54
C MET A 167 -4.39 -2.63 -12.55
N SER A 168 -3.22 -3.01 -12.04
CA SER A 168 -2.98 -4.39 -11.67
C SER A 168 -2.93 -4.53 -10.15
N GLU A 169 -3.81 -5.38 -9.62
CA GLU A 169 -3.74 -5.79 -8.22
C GLU A 169 -2.61 -6.80 -8.09
N HIS A 170 -1.50 -6.33 -7.55
CA HIS A 170 -0.43 -7.13 -6.99
C HIS A 170 -0.27 -6.70 -5.53
N ASP A 171 0.03 -7.65 -4.64
CA ASP A 171 0.52 -7.26 -3.33
C ASP A 171 1.87 -6.59 -3.57
N THR A 172 2.08 -5.38 -3.05
CA THR A 172 3.35 -4.64 -3.22
C THR A 172 4.56 -5.50 -2.82
N PHE A 173 4.32 -6.46 -1.92
CA PHE A 173 5.32 -7.41 -1.44
C PHE A 173 5.33 -8.76 -2.20
N SER A 174 4.30 -9.12 -2.99
CA SER A 174 4.26 -10.38 -3.73
C SER A 174 4.76 -10.23 -5.16
N TYR A 175 5.94 -10.78 -5.44
CA TYR A 175 6.38 -11.09 -6.80
C TYR A 175 5.71 -12.37 -7.29
N PRO A 176 5.39 -12.54 -8.59
CA PRO A 176 5.69 -11.66 -9.73
C PRO A 176 4.63 -10.60 -10.06
N VAL A 177 5.11 -9.44 -10.49
CA VAL A 177 4.34 -8.37 -11.15
C VAL A 177 3.96 -8.81 -12.58
N PRO A 178 2.78 -8.46 -13.13
CA PRO A 178 2.31 -9.00 -14.40
C PRO A 178 2.92 -8.22 -15.54
N VAL A 179 4.00 -8.77 -16.05
CA VAL A 179 4.84 -8.14 -17.05
C VAL A 179 4.39 -8.41 -18.49
N VAL A 180 4.62 -7.43 -19.35
CA VAL A 180 4.26 -7.44 -20.78
C VAL A 180 5.47 -7.13 -21.64
N SER A 181 5.59 -7.76 -22.82
CA SER A 181 6.67 -7.45 -23.76
C SER A 181 6.57 -6.01 -24.28
N TYR A 182 7.67 -5.42 -24.76
CA TYR A 182 7.64 -4.06 -25.32
C TYR A 182 6.67 -3.89 -26.50
N PRO A 183 6.60 -4.81 -27.50
CA PRO A 183 5.61 -4.70 -28.57
C PRO A 183 4.16 -4.75 -28.07
N MET A 184 3.89 -5.61 -27.08
CA MET A 184 2.57 -5.67 -26.44
C MET A 184 2.26 -4.38 -25.68
N THR A 185 3.25 -3.83 -24.99
CA THR A 185 3.14 -2.54 -24.28
C THR A 185 2.78 -1.43 -25.26
N SER A 186 3.48 -1.33 -26.39
CA SER A 186 3.15 -0.36 -27.45
C SER A 186 1.70 -0.52 -27.92
N PHE A 187 1.28 -1.76 -28.22
CA PHE A 187 -0.09 -2.05 -28.66
C PHE A 187 -1.14 -1.72 -27.60
N LEU A 188 -0.87 -2.05 -26.34
CA LEU A 188 -1.74 -1.76 -25.21
C LEU A 188 -1.88 -0.25 -25.02
N LEU A 189 -0.79 0.50 -24.94
CA LEU A 189 -0.83 1.95 -24.72
C LEU A 189 -1.50 2.68 -25.88
N LYS A 190 -1.26 2.25 -27.12
CA LYS A 190 -2.01 2.74 -28.28
C LYS A 190 -3.50 2.49 -28.14
N SER A 191 -3.88 1.26 -27.77
CA SER A 191 -5.29 0.89 -27.57
C SER A 191 -5.95 1.72 -26.47
N ILE A 192 -5.26 1.95 -25.35
CA ILE A 192 -5.77 2.75 -24.24
C ILE A 192 -5.89 4.22 -24.64
N SER A 193 -4.89 4.80 -25.32
CA SER A 193 -4.93 6.21 -25.71
C SER A 193 -6.06 6.49 -26.72
N GLU A 194 -6.37 5.54 -27.60
CA GLU A 194 -7.47 5.65 -28.56
C GLU A 194 -8.86 5.44 -27.92
N THR A 195 -8.99 4.55 -26.94
CA THR A 195 -10.31 4.13 -26.41
C THR A 195 -10.68 4.73 -25.06
N CYS A 196 -9.68 5.13 -24.26
CA CYS A 196 -9.82 5.57 -22.86
C CYS A 196 -9.14 6.93 -22.64
N PRO A 197 -9.56 8.01 -23.31
CA PRO A 197 -8.88 9.31 -23.27
C PRO A 197 -8.91 10.02 -21.90
N ASN A 198 -9.74 9.55 -20.97
CA ASN A 198 -9.89 10.10 -19.62
C ASN A 198 -9.15 9.28 -18.56
N ILE A 199 -8.17 8.46 -18.96
CA ILE A 199 -7.40 7.64 -18.03
C ILE A 199 -6.63 8.52 -17.04
N GLN A 200 -6.79 8.24 -15.75
CA GLN A 200 -6.14 8.94 -14.64
C GLN A 200 -5.16 8.04 -13.89
N ARG A 201 -5.43 6.73 -13.85
CA ARG A 201 -4.54 5.75 -13.20
C ARG A 201 -4.24 4.60 -14.14
N LEU A 202 -2.97 4.29 -14.31
CA LEU A 202 -2.50 3.22 -15.19
C LEU A 202 -1.42 2.38 -14.49
N SER A 203 -1.59 1.06 -14.48
CA SER A 203 -0.51 0.12 -14.22
C SER A 203 -0.12 -0.57 -15.53
N CYS A 204 1.17 -0.54 -15.87
CA CYS A 204 1.69 -1.22 -17.05
C CYS A 204 3.16 -1.59 -16.83
N PHE A 205 3.53 -2.85 -16.99
CA PHE A 205 4.85 -3.36 -16.58
C PHE A 205 5.65 -3.92 -17.76
N PRO A 206 6.27 -3.06 -18.58
CA PRO A 206 7.06 -3.49 -19.72
C PRO A 206 8.32 -4.27 -19.32
N ASP A 207 8.62 -5.36 -20.02
CA ASP A 207 9.87 -6.14 -19.89
C ASP A 207 10.35 -6.66 -21.25
N ALA A 208 11.59 -6.33 -21.61
CA ALA A 208 12.22 -6.75 -22.86
C ALA A 208 12.45 -8.27 -22.95
N ARG A 209 12.63 -8.96 -21.81
CA ARG A 209 13.00 -10.39 -21.75
C ARG A 209 11.88 -11.32 -22.19
N ILE A 210 10.63 -10.87 -22.12
CA ILE A 210 9.44 -11.69 -22.43
C ILE A 210 9.30 -11.96 -23.93
N GLY A 211 9.96 -11.17 -24.78
CA GLY A 211 9.88 -11.32 -26.23
C GLY A 211 10.71 -12.47 -26.85
N GLY A 212 11.51 -13.20 -26.06
CA GLY A 212 12.54 -14.10 -26.58
C GLY A 212 12.23 -15.61 -26.57
N VAL A 213 11.25 -16.08 -25.79
CA VAL A 213 11.09 -17.52 -25.53
C VAL A 213 9.80 -18.07 -26.13
N GLY A 214 9.84 -18.38 -27.43
CA GLY A 214 9.12 -19.50 -28.05
C GLY A 214 7.59 -19.61 -27.92
N GLN A 215 6.85 -18.57 -27.52
CA GLN A 215 5.39 -18.63 -27.37
C GLN A 215 4.63 -17.74 -28.37
N ASP A 216 3.85 -18.44 -29.19
CA ASP A 216 2.73 -18.03 -30.03
C ASP A 216 2.94 -16.97 -31.12
N GLY A 217 2.64 -17.38 -32.37
CA GLY A 217 2.82 -16.60 -33.59
C GLY A 217 2.06 -15.27 -33.66
N GLU A 218 1.21 -14.96 -32.68
CA GLU A 218 0.47 -13.69 -32.59
C GLU A 218 1.37 -12.51 -32.21
N ASN A 219 2.49 -12.76 -31.51
CA ASN A 219 3.43 -11.70 -31.11
C ASN A 219 4.18 -11.06 -32.30
N TYR A 220 4.33 -11.77 -33.42
CA TYR A 220 5.03 -11.24 -34.60
C TYR A 220 4.27 -10.12 -35.31
N MET A 221 2.95 -10.05 -35.15
CA MET A 221 2.13 -9.03 -35.80
C MET A 221 2.04 -7.73 -34.98
N LEU A 222 2.35 -7.76 -33.68
CA LEU A 222 2.22 -6.60 -32.80
C LEU A 222 3.10 -5.41 -33.23
N PRO A 223 4.37 -5.60 -33.64
CA PRO A 223 5.18 -4.50 -34.17
C PRO A 223 4.57 -3.86 -35.43
N LEU A 224 3.84 -4.63 -36.24
CA LEU A 224 3.15 -4.08 -37.42
C LEU A 224 1.92 -3.26 -37.04
N LEU A 225 1.23 -3.63 -35.95
CA LEU A 225 0.06 -2.90 -35.45
C LEU A 225 0.44 -1.63 -34.67
N SER A 226 1.63 -1.63 -34.05
CA SER A 226 2.17 -0.54 -33.25
C SER A 226 3.67 -0.39 -33.52
N PRO A 227 4.04 0.29 -34.62
CA PRO A 227 5.44 0.41 -35.04
C PRO A 227 6.26 1.31 -34.12
N GLU A 228 5.60 2.22 -33.41
CA GLU A 228 6.26 3.15 -32.53
C GLU A 228 6.64 2.51 -31.18
N PRO A 229 7.75 2.94 -30.57
CA PRO A 229 8.08 2.60 -29.20
C PRO A 229 6.97 2.99 -28.23
N PHE A 230 6.82 2.21 -27.16
CA PHE A 230 5.69 2.35 -26.24
C PHE A 230 5.59 3.75 -25.60
N PHE A 231 6.74 4.40 -25.36
CA PHE A 231 6.79 5.71 -24.72
C PHE A 231 6.19 6.84 -25.58
N ASN A 232 6.15 6.70 -26.91
CA ASN A 232 5.53 7.70 -27.78
C ASN A 232 4.03 7.88 -27.51
N TYR A 233 3.36 6.81 -27.10
CA TYR A 233 1.93 6.84 -26.83
C TYR A 233 1.59 7.58 -25.53
N LEU A 234 2.58 7.93 -24.68
CA LEU A 234 2.34 8.70 -23.47
C LEU A 234 1.75 10.09 -23.72
N ALA A 235 2.04 10.69 -24.87
CA ALA A 235 1.51 11.99 -25.25
C ALA A 235 -0.03 12.01 -25.26
N GLY A 236 -0.69 10.85 -25.42
CA GLY A 236 -2.14 10.71 -25.35
C GLY A 236 -2.72 10.79 -23.92
N PHE A 237 -1.91 10.69 -22.87
CA PHE A 237 -2.38 10.57 -21.48
C PHE A 237 -2.26 11.86 -20.67
N TYR A 238 -2.81 12.96 -21.19
CA TYR A 238 -2.81 14.28 -20.55
C TYR A 238 -3.51 14.36 -19.18
N GLN A 239 -4.38 13.39 -18.87
CA GLN A 239 -5.10 13.27 -17.59
C GLN A 239 -4.44 12.32 -16.60
N LEU A 240 -3.32 11.69 -16.95
CA LEU A 240 -2.69 10.68 -16.10
C LEU A 240 -2.15 11.31 -14.83
N GLU A 241 -2.66 10.85 -13.69
CA GLU A 241 -2.28 11.29 -12.34
C GLU A 241 -1.40 10.26 -11.63
N GLN A 242 -1.60 8.97 -11.91
CA GLN A 242 -0.86 7.87 -11.31
C GLN A 242 -0.39 6.88 -12.36
N LEU A 243 0.90 6.59 -12.37
CA LEU A 243 1.51 5.54 -13.18
C LEU A 243 2.27 4.57 -12.28
N ASP A 244 2.02 3.29 -12.49
CA ASP A 244 2.68 2.19 -11.82
C ASP A 244 3.31 1.27 -12.87
N THR A 245 4.62 1.08 -12.79
CA THR A 245 5.38 0.54 -13.91
C THR A 245 6.70 -0.13 -13.52
N THR A 246 7.56 -0.41 -14.50
CA THR A 246 8.89 -1.03 -14.33
C THR A 246 10.02 -0.06 -14.69
N THR A 247 11.24 -0.46 -14.34
CA THR A 247 12.51 0.20 -14.71
C THR A 247 12.70 0.41 -16.22
N ALA A 248 11.94 -0.28 -17.08
CA ALA A 248 11.96 -0.04 -18.52
C ALA A 248 11.60 1.41 -18.90
N TRP A 249 10.86 2.12 -18.04
CA TRP A 249 10.56 3.54 -18.23
C TRP A 249 11.66 4.49 -17.79
N LEU A 250 12.69 3.99 -17.09
CA LEU A 250 13.84 4.76 -16.65
C LEU A 250 14.89 4.97 -17.76
N ARG A 251 14.63 4.45 -18.97
CA ARG A 251 15.44 4.70 -20.16
C ARG A 251 15.25 6.15 -20.64
N ALA A 252 16.31 6.76 -21.17
CA ALA A 252 16.35 8.17 -21.55
C ALA A 252 15.07 8.72 -22.24
N ASP A 253 14.68 8.16 -23.39
CA ASP A 253 13.50 8.64 -24.14
C ASP A 253 12.19 8.44 -23.37
N SER A 254 12.12 7.38 -22.56
CA SER A 254 10.94 7.03 -21.78
C SER A 254 10.77 7.96 -20.57
N VAL A 255 11.85 8.30 -19.85
CA VAL A 255 11.79 9.26 -18.74
C VAL A 255 11.49 10.65 -19.25
N LEU A 256 12.04 11.04 -20.42
CA LEU A 256 11.70 12.31 -21.05
C LEU A 256 10.20 12.40 -21.38
N ALA A 257 9.62 11.35 -21.94
CA ALA A 257 8.18 11.28 -22.20
C ALA A 257 7.35 11.33 -20.91
N LEU A 258 7.79 10.64 -19.85
CA LEU A 258 7.15 10.71 -18.53
C LEU A 258 7.20 12.11 -17.92
N GLY A 259 8.36 12.77 -18.01
CA GLY A 259 8.58 14.10 -17.47
C GLY A 259 7.71 15.19 -18.12
N GLN A 260 7.13 14.91 -19.29
CA GLN A 260 6.22 15.81 -19.99
C GLN A 260 4.76 15.67 -19.55
N LEU A 261 4.42 14.66 -18.74
CA LEU A 261 3.05 14.45 -18.29
C LEU A 261 2.63 15.55 -17.30
N PRO A 262 1.62 16.39 -17.65
CA PRO A 262 1.35 17.62 -16.90
C PRO A 262 0.64 17.39 -15.56
N ARG A 263 0.02 16.22 -15.38
CA ARG A 263 -0.81 15.88 -14.20
C ARG A 263 -0.27 14.72 -13.39
N LEU A 264 0.86 14.12 -13.77
CA LEU A 264 1.42 12.96 -13.09
C LEU A 264 1.86 13.37 -11.68
N ARG A 265 1.15 12.86 -10.66
CA ARG A 265 1.40 13.12 -9.24
C ARG A 265 2.11 11.97 -8.55
N THR A 266 1.79 10.74 -8.96
CA THR A 266 2.32 9.52 -8.35
C THR A 266 2.98 8.66 -9.41
N LEU A 267 4.25 8.36 -9.21
CA LEU A 267 5.03 7.45 -10.05
C LEU A 267 5.56 6.31 -9.17
N ALA A 268 5.14 5.09 -9.47
CA ALA A 268 5.65 3.88 -8.84
C ALA A 268 6.44 3.07 -9.88
N ILE A 269 7.67 2.70 -9.56
CA ILE A 269 8.58 1.96 -10.43
C ILE A 269 9.06 0.73 -9.68
N ASN A 270 8.72 -0.42 -10.23
CA ASN A 270 9.09 -1.73 -9.73
C ASN A 270 10.26 -2.27 -10.55
N GLY A 271 11.40 -2.40 -9.91
CA GLY A 271 12.59 -3.01 -10.46
C GLY A 271 12.62 -4.51 -10.32
N ARG A 272 13.69 -5.07 -10.89
CA ARG A 272 14.08 -6.46 -10.72
C ARG A 272 15.57 -6.49 -10.44
N PRO A 273 16.08 -7.49 -9.69
CA PRO A 273 17.44 -7.50 -9.18
C PRO A 273 18.59 -7.44 -10.20
N HIS A 274 18.32 -7.47 -11.51
CA HIS A 274 19.35 -7.51 -12.56
C HIS A 274 18.95 -6.71 -13.80
N ASP A 275 18.06 -5.73 -13.66
CA ASP A 275 17.71 -4.86 -14.77
C ASP A 275 18.74 -3.74 -14.85
N GLU A 276 19.68 -3.83 -15.80
CA GLU A 276 20.63 -2.74 -16.06
C GLU A 276 19.88 -1.54 -16.65
N ILE A 277 19.84 -0.42 -15.93
CA ILE A 277 19.27 0.83 -16.43
C ILE A 277 20.39 1.68 -17.01
N ALA A 278 20.40 1.83 -18.34
CA ALA A 278 21.23 2.85 -18.99
C ALA A 278 20.63 4.24 -18.74
N ILE A 279 20.87 4.80 -17.56
CA ILE A 279 20.51 6.17 -17.21
C ILE A 279 21.48 7.13 -17.93
N LEU A 280 20.95 8.13 -18.64
CA LEU A 280 21.76 9.22 -19.18
C LEU A 280 21.77 10.36 -18.16
N GLU A 281 22.96 10.75 -17.71
CA GLU A 281 23.16 11.57 -16.51
C GLU A 281 22.68 13.04 -16.61
N ASP A 282 22.43 13.64 -17.78
CA ASP A 282 22.50 15.12 -17.85
C ASP A 282 21.36 15.91 -18.55
N TRP A 283 20.22 15.32 -18.95
CA TRP A 283 19.38 15.94 -20.01
C TRP A 283 17.89 16.12 -19.67
N PHE A 284 17.52 16.36 -18.41
CA PHE A 284 16.14 16.74 -18.09
C PHE A 284 15.90 18.24 -18.25
N PRO A 285 14.83 18.66 -18.96
CA PRO A 285 14.35 20.02 -18.89
C PRO A 285 14.06 20.40 -17.42
N PRO A 286 14.35 21.63 -16.98
CA PRO A 286 14.12 22.04 -15.58
C PRO A 286 12.64 22.00 -15.16
N ASN A 287 11.72 21.93 -16.14
CA ASN A 287 10.28 21.84 -15.92
C ASN A 287 9.73 20.41 -16.09
N ALA A 288 10.60 19.40 -16.18
CA ALA A 288 10.16 18.01 -16.18
C ALA A 288 9.46 17.66 -14.86
N PHE A 289 8.49 16.74 -14.91
CA PHE A 289 7.70 16.29 -13.77
C PHE A 289 7.00 17.42 -13.00
N PRO A 290 6.23 18.29 -13.69
CA PRO A 290 5.75 19.54 -13.10
C PRO A 290 4.81 19.36 -11.90
N ALA A 291 4.11 18.23 -11.81
CA ALA A 291 3.11 17.92 -10.79
C ALA A 291 3.47 16.73 -9.89
N LEU A 292 4.67 16.16 -10.02
CA LEU A 292 5.03 14.94 -9.30
C LEU A 292 5.22 15.23 -7.80
N GLN A 293 4.56 14.44 -6.96
CA GLN A 293 4.52 14.59 -5.50
C GLN A 293 4.93 13.32 -4.77
N THR A 294 4.70 12.15 -5.39
CA THR A 294 4.99 10.85 -4.79
C THR A 294 5.81 10.01 -5.75
N LEU A 295 6.96 9.54 -5.27
CA LEU A 295 7.82 8.61 -6.00
C LEU A 295 8.01 7.34 -5.15
N SER A 296 7.69 6.19 -5.72
CA SER A 296 7.92 4.88 -5.10
C SER A 296 8.85 4.07 -6.00
N LEU A 297 9.99 3.66 -5.46
CA LEU A 297 11.05 2.94 -6.14
C LEU A 297 11.25 1.62 -5.43
N THR A 298 10.64 0.55 -5.95
CA THR A 298 10.66 -0.75 -5.30
C THR A 298 11.58 -1.73 -6.02
N ARG A 299 12.41 -2.46 -5.27
CA ARG A 299 13.35 -3.47 -5.79
C ARG A 299 14.24 -2.95 -6.90
N ILE A 300 14.66 -1.70 -6.79
CA ILE A 300 15.59 -1.06 -7.70
C ILE A 300 17.01 -1.43 -7.27
N HIS A 301 17.89 -1.66 -8.24
CA HIS A 301 19.30 -1.92 -7.96
C HIS A 301 19.91 -0.68 -7.28
N PRO A 302 20.76 -0.82 -6.23
CA PRO A 302 21.25 0.33 -5.46
C PRO A 302 21.98 1.40 -6.30
N GLU A 303 22.74 0.99 -7.32
CA GLU A 303 23.40 1.92 -8.25
C GLU A 303 22.40 2.75 -9.07
N ASP A 304 21.36 2.12 -9.60
CA ASP A 304 20.31 2.82 -10.34
C ASP A 304 19.52 3.76 -9.43
N LEU A 305 19.26 3.33 -8.19
CA LEU A 305 18.60 4.13 -7.17
C LEU A 305 19.37 5.43 -6.92
N SER A 306 20.70 5.34 -6.75
CA SER A 306 21.59 6.50 -6.63
C SER A 306 21.42 7.44 -7.82
N ASN A 307 21.48 6.92 -9.04
CA ASN A 307 21.38 7.72 -10.26
C ASN A 307 20.03 8.42 -10.38
N ILE A 308 18.93 7.75 -10.01
CA ILE A 308 17.58 8.33 -9.99
C ILE A 308 17.49 9.46 -8.94
N LEU A 309 18.07 9.26 -7.76
CA LEU A 309 18.09 10.28 -6.70
C LEU A 309 19.00 11.47 -7.02
N LEU A 310 19.81 11.41 -8.07
CA LEU A 310 20.55 12.55 -8.58
C LEU A 310 19.77 13.33 -9.66
N MET A 311 18.62 12.81 -10.12
CA MET A 311 17.75 13.49 -11.09
C MET A 311 16.96 14.62 -10.44
N GLY A 312 17.56 15.81 -10.34
CA GLY A 312 16.98 16.99 -9.70
C GLY A 312 15.50 17.28 -10.07
N PRO A 313 15.09 17.31 -11.35
CA PRO A 313 13.69 17.56 -11.72
C PRO A 313 12.70 16.49 -11.24
N LEU A 314 13.14 15.24 -11.10
CA LEU A 314 12.28 14.15 -10.64
C LEU A 314 12.01 14.26 -9.13
N ILE A 315 13.04 14.64 -8.35
CA ILE A 315 12.95 14.64 -6.88
C ILE A 315 12.58 15.99 -6.28
N GLY A 316 12.81 17.11 -6.99
CA GLY A 316 12.82 18.45 -6.39
C GLY A 316 11.48 18.99 -5.85
N ARG A 317 10.38 18.27 -6.06
CA ARG A 317 9.02 18.65 -5.59
C ARG A 317 8.29 17.52 -4.86
N LEU A 318 9.01 16.47 -4.48
CA LEU A 318 8.40 15.33 -3.81
C LEU A 318 7.98 15.70 -2.39
N ASN A 319 6.77 15.29 -2.04
CA ASN A 319 6.27 15.29 -0.66
C ASN A 319 6.44 13.90 -0.04
N SER A 320 6.37 12.84 -0.86
CA SER A 320 6.50 11.46 -0.40
C SER A 320 7.50 10.70 -1.25
N LEU A 321 8.43 10.02 -0.59
CA LEU A 321 9.44 9.17 -1.22
C LEU A 321 9.45 7.80 -0.53
N GLU A 322 9.29 6.76 -1.33
CA GLU A 322 9.39 5.36 -0.89
C GLU A 322 10.49 4.68 -1.67
N LEU A 323 11.46 4.10 -0.96
CA LEU A 323 12.59 3.38 -1.51
C LEU A 323 12.55 1.96 -0.91
N GLU A 324 12.54 0.95 -1.75
CA GLU A 324 12.73 -0.45 -1.35
C GLU A 324 13.85 -1.03 -2.23
N PHE A 325 14.90 -1.56 -1.61
CA PHE A 325 16.03 -2.19 -2.31
C PHE A 325 16.62 -3.32 -1.47
N ASP A 326 17.31 -4.25 -2.12
CA ASP A 326 18.02 -5.33 -1.43
C ASP A 326 19.43 -4.86 -1.08
N SER A 327 19.71 -4.69 0.23
CA SER A 327 21.03 -4.24 0.68
C SER A 327 22.15 -5.21 0.34
N SER A 328 21.86 -6.51 0.17
CA SER A 328 22.89 -7.51 -0.20
C SER A 328 23.51 -7.23 -1.57
N LEU A 329 22.79 -6.53 -2.45
CA LEU A 329 23.32 -6.13 -3.76
C LEU A 329 24.39 -5.02 -3.64
N ILE A 330 24.50 -4.34 -2.50
CA ILE A 330 25.57 -3.35 -2.27
C ILE A 330 26.93 -4.07 -2.18
N GLU A 331 26.99 -5.24 -1.54
CA GLU A 331 28.22 -6.06 -1.49
C GLU A 331 28.66 -6.50 -2.90
N GLU A 332 27.69 -6.77 -3.80
CA GLU A 332 27.97 -7.17 -5.18
C GLU A 332 28.61 -6.06 -6.03
N LEU A 333 28.44 -4.79 -5.65
CA LEU A 333 29.04 -3.66 -6.35
C LEU A 333 30.57 -3.64 -6.29
N ARG A 334 31.20 -4.54 -5.50
CA ARG A 334 32.68 -4.70 -5.39
C ARG A 334 33.42 -3.39 -5.10
N VAL A 335 32.77 -2.46 -4.42
CA VAL A 335 33.39 -1.20 -4.06
C VAL A 335 34.11 -1.42 -2.74
N ASP A 336 35.39 -1.01 -2.64
CA ASP A 336 36.15 -0.98 -1.36
C ASP A 336 35.59 0.06 -0.36
N ILE A 337 34.35 0.52 -0.56
CA ILE A 337 33.67 1.54 0.25
C ILE A 337 32.81 0.84 1.29
N ASP A 338 32.89 1.32 2.53
CA ASP A 338 32.04 0.89 3.63
C ASP A 338 30.56 1.06 3.27
N GLU A 339 29.72 0.05 3.51
CA GLU A 339 28.29 0.08 3.13
C GLU A 339 27.55 1.29 3.70
N ARG A 340 27.90 1.67 4.94
CA ARG A 340 27.39 2.87 5.60
C ARG A 340 27.77 4.14 4.85
N GLU A 341 29.02 4.25 4.41
CA GLU A 341 29.47 5.40 3.61
C GLU A 341 28.75 5.44 2.25
N TRP A 342 28.55 4.28 1.62
CA TRP A 342 27.81 4.18 0.37
C TRP A 342 26.36 4.63 0.54
N LEU A 343 25.65 4.11 1.56
CA LEU A 343 24.25 4.47 1.86
C LEU A 343 24.10 5.95 2.16
N TYR A 344 25.01 6.50 2.98
CA TYR A 344 25.01 7.92 3.26
C TYR A 344 25.21 8.73 1.98
N ARG A 345 26.24 8.42 1.19
CA ARG A 345 26.60 9.22 0.02
C ARG A 345 25.58 9.17 -1.11
N HIS A 346 24.97 8.00 -1.35
CA HIS A 346 24.16 7.75 -2.54
C HIS A 346 22.66 7.74 -2.29
N ILE A 347 22.23 7.48 -1.05
CA ILE A 347 20.80 7.44 -0.71
C ILE A 347 20.42 8.61 0.19
N ILE A 348 21.10 8.77 1.33
CA ILE A 348 20.69 9.77 2.33
C ILE A 348 21.08 11.18 1.92
N HIS A 349 22.33 11.38 1.49
CA HIS A 349 22.86 12.70 1.14
C HIS A 349 22.01 13.35 0.05
N PRO A 350 21.67 12.72 -1.09
CA PRO A 350 20.85 13.35 -2.14
C PRO A 350 19.48 13.89 -1.66
N LEU A 351 18.93 13.35 -0.56
CA LEU A 351 17.67 13.83 0.00
C LEU A 351 17.74 15.29 0.46
N HIS A 352 18.94 15.83 0.74
CA HIS A 352 19.12 17.23 1.16
C HIS A 352 18.58 18.26 0.17
N VAL A 353 18.39 17.87 -1.10
CA VAL A 353 17.86 18.74 -2.16
C VAL A 353 16.32 18.81 -2.11
N ILE A 354 15.66 17.86 -1.42
CA ILE A 354 14.20 17.68 -1.42
C ILE A 354 13.57 18.40 -0.22
N ASN A 355 13.53 19.73 -0.27
CA ASN A 355 13.04 20.53 0.86
C ASN A 355 11.53 20.38 1.17
N THR A 356 10.76 19.78 0.25
CA THR A 356 9.31 19.55 0.39
C THR A 356 8.95 18.20 0.99
N LEU A 357 9.93 17.34 1.26
CA LEU A 357 9.68 15.97 1.70
C LEU A 357 9.05 15.94 3.11
N THR A 358 7.86 15.36 3.20
CA THR A 358 7.11 15.15 4.45
C THR A 358 7.09 13.68 4.86
N ASP A 359 7.07 12.77 3.89
CA ASP A 359 6.95 11.33 4.13
C ASP A 359 8.11 10.59 3.48
N LEU A 360 8.92 9.91 4.28
CA LEU A 360 10.06 9.12 3.83
C LEU A 360 9.93 7.67 4.30
N THR A 361 9.93 6.75 3.34
CA THR A 361 10.03 5.31 3.59
C THR A 361 11.28 4.77 2.92
N ILE A 362 12.14 4.09 3.67
CA ILE A 362 13.30 3.37 3.16
C ILE A 362 13.25 1.95 3.71
N ASP A 363 13.19 0.97 2.83
CA ASP A 363 13.21 -0.46 3.14
C ASP A 363 14.43 -1.10 2.48
N ALA A 364 15.39 -1.52 3.31
CA ALA A 364 16.61 -2.20 2.87
C ALA A 364 16.57 -3.73 3.10
N ASP A 365 15.49 -4.29 3.69
CA ASP A 365 15.43 -5.68 4.18
C ASP A 365 14.45 -6.54 3.36
N VAL A 366 14.57 -6.52 2.02
CA VAL A 366 13.70 -7.30 1.13
C VAL A 366 13.97 -8.82 1.24
N SER A 367 15.21 -9.20 1.52
CA SER A 367 15.65 -10.61 1.51
C SER A 367 15.60 -11.30 2.88
N CYS A 368 15.18 -10.61 3.96
CA CYS A 368 15.14 -11.12 5.34
C CYS A 368 16.50 -11.59 5.89
N GLN A 369 17.62 -11.26 5.23
CA GLN A 369 18.97 -11.67 5.63
C GLN A 369 19.62 -10.66 6.56
N SER A 370 19.01 -10.40 7.72
CA SER A 370 19.58 -9.94 9.01
C SER A 370 20.64 -8.81 9.11
N VAL A 371 21.16 -8.23 8.03
CA VAL A 371 22.18 -7.16 8.12
C VAL A 371 21.46 -5.85 8.40
N ILE A 372 21.50 -5.44 9.66
CA ILE A 372 20.92 -4.17 10.10
C ILE A 372 21.93 -3.06 9.81
N GLN A 373 21.54 -2.13 8.95
CA GLN A 373 22.39 -1.01 8.55
C GLN A 373 22.39 0.09 9.63
N GLU A 374 23.57 0.61 9.97
CA GLU A 374 23.72 1.69 10.97
C GLU A 374 23.67 3.07 10.31
N LEU A 375 22.74 3.90 10.75
CA LEU A 375 22.68 5.32 10.38
C LEU A 375 23.57 6.15 11.31
N GLY A 376 24.45 6.94 10.69
CA GLY A 376 25.35 7.85 11.36
C GLY A 376 24.75 9.21 11.73
N ALA A 377 25.53 10.01 12.46
CA ALA A 377 25.15 11.37 12.86
C ALA A 377 24.94 12.28 11.64
N GLU A 378 25.76 12.07 10.61
CA GLU A 378 25.67 12.71 9.30
C GLU A 378 24.28 12.53 8.65
N SER A 379 23.68 11.33 8.75
CA SER A 379 22.34 11.06 8.22
C SER A 379 21.26 11.85 8.97
N LEU A 380 21.38 11.97 10.30
CA LEU A 380 20.45 12.76 11.10
C LEU A 380 20.51 14.25 10.78
N LEU A 381 21.70 14.78 10.49
CA LEU A 381 21.85 16.16 10.05
C LEU A 381 21.09 16.39 8.76
N ILE A 382 21.16 15.49 7.78
CA ILE A 382 20.36 15.63 6.56
C ILE A 382 18.86 15.63 6.88
N PHE A 383 18.38 14.67 7.67
CA PHE A 383 16.97 14.60 8.06
C PHE A 383 16.49 15.84 8.83
N GLN A 384 17.37 16.49 9.61
CA GLN A 384 17.04 17.74 10.30
C GLN A 384 16.75 18.90 9.35
N HIS A 385 17.34 18.92 8.16
CA HIS A 385 17.06 19.96 7.16
C HIS A 385 15.72 19.74 6.45
N LEU A 386 15.15 18.53 6.56
CA LEU A 386 13.91 18.15 5.91
C LEU A 386 12.70 18.41 6.83
N SER A 387 11.55 18.72 6.22
CA SER A 387 10.30 18.95 6.95
C SER A 387 9.53 17.65 7.17
N LEU A 388 10.21 16.59 7.60
CA LEU A 388 9.65 15.25 7.73
C LEU A 388 8.61 15.18 8.86
N GLU A 389 7.44 14.65 8.52
CA GLU A 389 6.35 14.31 9.44
C GLU A 389 6.27 12.80 9.70
N THR A 390 6.57 12.00 8.68
CA THR A 390 6.56 10.54 8.73
C THR A 390 7.89 9.97 8.26
N ILE A 391 8.50 9.12 9.09
CA ILE A 391 9.70 8.36 8.75
C ILE A 391 9.45 6.88 8.99
N HIS A 392 9.71 6.07 7.97
CA HIS A 392 9.72 4.62 8.05
C HIS A 392 11.07 4.09 7.54
N LEU A 393 11.85 3.47 8.42
CA LEU A 393 13.17 2.91 8.12
C LEU A 393 13.15 1.43 8.47
N ASN A 394 12.95 0.57 7.47
CA ASN A 394 13.05 -0.88 7.62
C ASN A 394 14.44 -1.35 7.18
N GLY A 395 15.06 -2.23 7.97
CA GLY A 395 16.45 -2.65 7.77
C GLY A 395 17.52 -1.72 8.37
N PHE A 396 17.12 -0.61 9.01
CA PHE A 396 18.06 0.35 9.62
C PHE A 396 17.97 0.40 11.14
N LYS A 397 19.07 0.79 11.79
CA LYS A 397 19.14 1.22 13.19
C LYS A 397 19.95 2.51 13.30
N ILE A 398 19.58 3.35 14.27
CA ILE A 398 20.37 4.51 14.68
C ILE A 398 21.33 4.04 15.77
N SER A 399 22.60 4.41 15.65
CA SER A 399 23.59 4.01 16.65
C SER A 399 23.33 4.68 18.01
N ASP A 400 23.55 3.93 19.10
CA ASP A 400 23.18 4.32 20.46
C ASP A 400 23.93 5.58 20.95
N ASP A 401 25.13 5.82 20.41
CA ASP A 401 25.94 7.01 20.68
C ASP A 401 25.26 8.30 20.18
N ILE A 402 24.55 8.21 19.06
CA ILE A 402 23.87 9.34 18.40
C ILE A 402 22.50 9.61 19.03
N LEU A 403 21.83 8.58 19.55
CA LEU A 403 20.51 8.70 20.18
C LEU A 403 20.50 9.61 21.43
N ASN A 404 21.64 10.11 21.90
CA ASN A 404 21.75 11.11 22.97
C ASN A 404 21.08 12.46 22.60
N PRO A 405 20.90 13.43 23.54
CA PRO A 405 19.71 14.30 23.61
C PRO A 405 19.47 15.34 22.49
N GLY A 406 20.21 15.26 21.38
CA GLY A 406 19.99 16.07 20.18
C GLY A 406 18.84 15.62 19.29
N LEU A 407 18.28 14.42 19.45
CA LEU A 407 17.24 13.89 18.55
C LEU A 407 15.98 14.79 18.50
N GLY A 408 15.53 15.28 19.66
CA GLY A 408 14.42 16.23 19.77
C GLY A 408 14.65 17.56 19.05
N LEU A 409 15.90 17.99 18.88
CA LEU A 409 16.25 19.20 18.13
C LEU A 409 16.28 18.96 16.62
N ALA A 410 16.72 17.77 16.21
CA ALA A 410 16.78 17.37 14.80
C ALA A 410 15.39 17.15 14.21
N TRP A 411 14.48 16.56 14.98
CA TRP A 411 13.21 16.00 14.48
C TRP A 411 11.99 16.61 15.15
N GLN A 412 11.80 17.92 14.98
CA GLN A 412 10.74 18.66 15.66
C GLN A 412 9.34 18.35 15.13
N ASN A 413 9.23 17.98 13.85
CA ASN A 413 7.95 17.78 13.16
C ASN A 413 7.53 16.32 13.03
N ILE A 414 8.37 15.36 13.45
CA ILE A 414 8.07 13.95 13.28
C ILE A 414 6.90 13.55 14.18
N THR A 415 5.84 13.07 13.54
CA THR A 415 4.63 12.56 14.19
C THR A 415 4.58 11.02 14.16
N VAL A 416 5.14 10.40 13.13
CA VAL A 416 5.19 8.94 12.97
C VAL A 416 6.63 8.51 12.70
N LEU A 417 7.18 7.69 13.59
CA LEU A 417 8.50 7.10 13.43
C LEU A 417 8.41 5.58 13.50
N ARG A 418 8.74 4.90 12.40
CA ARG A 418 8.75 3.43 12.33
C ARG A 418 10.15 2.94 12.01
N MET A 419 10.72 2.16 12.91
CA MET A 419 12.05 1.56 12.78
C MET A 419 11.98 0.13 13.31
N GLN A 420 11.42 -0.77 12.50
CA GLN A 420 11.01 -2.11 12.96
C GLN A 420 12.18 -3.01 13.38
N LYS A 421 13.42 -2.61 13.09
CA LYS A 421 14.68 -3.28 13.47
C LYS A 421 15.46 -2.54 14.56
N GLN A 422 15.04 -1.34 14.96
CA GLN A 422 15.65 -0.62 16.07
C GLN A 422 15.28 -1.30 17.38
N CYS A 423 16.28 -1.79 18.10
CA CYS A 423 16.09 -2.19 19.49
C CYS A 423 16.07 -0.94 20.38
N ALA A 424 14.99 -0.76 21.14
CA ALA A 424 14.81 0.35 22.05
C ALA A 424 14.84 -0.14 23.49
N LYS A 425 15.97 0.13 24.16
CA LYS A 425 16.10 0.02 25.61
C LYS A 425 15.36 1.17 26.30
N LEU A 426 15.18 1.08 27.62
CA LEU A 426 14.62 2.19 28.41
C LEU A 426 15.39 3.51 28.21
N SER A 427 16.72 3.46 28.13
CA SER A 427 17.57 4.63 27.84
C SER A 427 17.27 5.23 26.47
N THR A 428 17.17 4.39 25.43
CA THR A 428 16.83 4.78 24.07
C THR A 428 15.41 5.38 23.97
N LEU A 429 14.45 4.85 24.75
CA LEU A 429 13.08 5.39 24.79
C LEU A 429 13.04 6.81 25.36
N VAL A 430 13.92 7.18 26.30
CA VAL A 430 14.04 8.56 26.80
C VAL A 430 14.38 9.51 25.65
N SER A 431 15.26 9.08 24.74
CA SER A 431 15.64 9.86 23.57
C SER A 431 14.49 10.05 22.59
N PHE A 432 13.72 9.00 22.29
CA PHE A 432 12.52 9.15 21.47
C PHE A 432 11.44 9.99 22.15
N ALA A 433 11.37 9.97 23.49
CA ALA A 433 10.45 10.82 24.22
C ALA A 433 10.78 12.31 24.03
N SER A 434 12.03 12.68 23.74
CA SER A 434 12.41 14.06 23.46
C SER A 434 11.80 14.64 22.16
N LEU A 435 11.18 13.81 21.32
CA LEU A 435 10.50 14.22 20.09
C LEU A 435 9.15 14.88 20.43
N PRO A 436 9.00 16.20 20.22
CA PRO A 436 7.86 16.94 20.75
C PRO A 436 6.53 16.60 20.08
N ALA A 437 6.57 16.30 18.78
CA ALA A 437 5.39 16.03 17.96
C ALA A 437 5.06 14.54 17.79
N LEU A 438 5.87 13.63 18.36
CA LEU A 438 5.75 12.20 18.14
C LEU A 438 4.41 11.67 18.67
N ARG A 439 3.66 10.98 17.81
CA ARG A 439 2.35 10.38 18.11
C ARG A 439 2.36 8.87 18.02
N GLU A 440 3.13 8.33 17.08
CA GLU A 440 3.30 6.90 16.82
C GLU A 440 4.80 6.55 16.75
N LEU A 441 5.22 5.57 17.55
CA LEU A 441 6.56 4.99 17.50
C LEU A 441 6.45 3.48 17.27
N GLU A 442 7.14 2.94 16.27
CA GLU A 442 7.25 1.49 16.04
C GLU A 442 8.72 1.04 16.13
N VAL A 443 9.04 0.20 17.11
CA VAL A 443 10.40 -0.30 17.41
C VAL A 443 10.34 -1.69 18.06
N ILE A 444 11.49 -2.39 18.11
CA ILE A 444 11.66 -3.60 18.93
C ILE A 444 11.87 -3.18 20.38
N LEU A 445 11.07 -3.70 21.32
CA LEU A 445 11.16 -3.31 22.73
C LEU A 445 12.05 -4.29 23.52
N ASP A 446 13.10 -3.75 24.15
CA ASP A 446 13.91 -4.47 25.15
C ASP A 446 13.78 -3.75 26.49
N LEU A 447 12.84 -4.22 27.32
CA LEU A 447 12.43 -3.54 28.55
C LEU A 447 13.06 -4.17 29.80
N LYS A 448 14.22 -4.82 29.66
CA LYS A 448 14.95 -5.37 30.79
C LYS A 448 15.40 -4.28 31.76
N LEU A 449 15.15 -4.51 33.06
CA LEU A 449 15.52 -3.61 34.16
C LEU A 449 16.97 -3.78 34.63
N ASP A 450 17.75 -4.64 33.97
CA ASP A 450 19.13 -4.98 34.34
C ASP A 450 20.07 -3.76 34.37
N GLU A 451 19.72 -2.70 33.65
CA GLU A 451 20.39 -1.39 33.70
C GLU A 451 19.54 -0.44 34.57
N LEU A 452 19.81 -0.41 35.89
CA LEU A 452 19.25 0.59 36.81
C LEU A 452 19.64 2.00 36.33
N LEU A 453 18.78 2.64 35.53
CA LEU A 453 18.93 4.05 35.16
C LEU A 453 18.96 4.90 36.45
N PRO A 454 20.07 5.57 36.81
CA PRO A 454 20.10 6.52 37.92
C PRO A 454 19.45 7.87 37.55
N VAL A 455 18.76 7.95 36.41
CA VAL A 455 18.50 9.21 35.73
C VAL A 455 17.26 9.90 36.29
N LEU A 456 17.53 10.93 37.08
CA LEU A 456 16.71 12.13 37.23
C LEU A 456 16.18 12.56 35.86
N LEU A 457 14.96 12.13 35.49
CA LEU A 457 14.27 12.69 34.34
C LEU A 457 14.14 14.21 34.57
N PRO A 458 14.76 15.04 33.72
CA PRO A 458 14.77 16.48 33.91
C PRO A 458 13.36 17.04 33.64
N GLY A 459 12.73 17.60 34.68
CA GLY A 459 11.43 18.27 34.59
C GLY A 459 10.26 17.35 34.22
N GLU A 460 9.03 17.87 34.28
CA GLU A 460 7.84 17.18 33.76
C GLU A 460 7.88 17.19 32.23
N PRO A 461 8.11 16.05 31.56
CA PRO A 461 8.07 16.00 30.12
C PRO A 461 6.60 15.89 29.69
N VAL A 462 6.07 16.94 29.05
CA VAL A 462 4.70 16.96 28.51
C VAL A 462 4.76 16.59 27.03
N PHE A 463 4.92 15.30 26.73
CA PHE A 463 5.00 14.81 25.35
C PHE A 463 3.68 14.16 24.89
N SER A 464 3.38 14.26 23.58
CA SER A 464 2.08 13.94 22.99
C SER A 464 2.00 12.58 22.28
N MET A 465 2.82 11.59 22.68
CA MET A 465 2.71 10.23 22.12
C MET A 465 1.34 9.63 22.43
N THR A 466 0.75 8.96 21.46
CA THR A 466 -0.54 8.26 21.63
C THR A 466 -0.45 6.76 21.44
N VAL A 467 0.45 6.26 20.59
CA VAL A 467 0.56 4.83 20.28
C VAL A 467 2.03 4.43 20.27
N LEU A 468 2.35 3.36 21.00
CA LEU A 468 3.64 2.68 20.92
C LEU A 468 3.41 1.31 20.28
N LYS A 469 4.06 1.01 19.17
CA LYS A 469 3.99 -0.29 18.49
C LYS A 469 5.27 -1.06 18.75
N ALA A 470 5.12 -2.22 19.37
CA ALA A 470 6.18 -3.20 19.54
C ALA A 470 6.22 -4.09 18.29
N SER A 471 7.29 -4.01 17.51
CA SER A 471 7.49 -4.90 16.36
C SER A 471 8.26 -6.16 16.77
N THR A 472 7.92 -7.30 16.19
CA THR A 472 8.74 -8.54 16.26
C THR A 472 9.14 -8.91 14.85
N LEU A 473 10.20 -8.30 14.32
CA LEU A 473 10.70 -8.57 12.98
C LEU A 473 12.10 -9.19 13.05
N GLY A 474 12.17 -10.51 12.93
CA GLY A 474 13.42 -11.29 12.92
C GLY A 474 13.88 -11.72 14.31
N HIS A 475 15.05 -12.38 14.38
CA HIS A 475 15.66 -13.03 15.56
C HIS A 475 15.86 -12.15 16.82
N GLY A 476 15.46 -10.88 16.79
CA GLY A 476 15.35 -10.03 17.97
C GLY A 476 14.08 -10.39 18.74
N GLU A 477 14.22 -11.22 19.76
CA GLU A 477 13.12 -11.48 20.71
C GLU A 477 12.73 -10.16 21.40
N ASN A 478 11.45 -9.79 21.32
CA ASN A 478 10.91 -8.75 22.20
C ASN A 478 11.10 -9.19 23.65
N ARG A 479 12.03 -8.54 24.35
CA ARG A 479 12.38 -8.85 25.72
C ARG A 479 11.58 -7.96 26.65
N ILE A 480 10.27 -8.22 26.67
CA ILE A 480 9.39 -7.63 27.67
C ILE A 480 9.57 -8.44 28.97
N CYS A 481 9.81 -7.74 30.08
CA CYS A 481 9.91 -8.31 31.41
C CYS A 481 8.81 -9.36 31.69
N SER A 482 9.19 -10.45 32.35
CA SER A 482 8.27 -11.53 32.73
C SER A 482 7.67 -11.33 34.12
N GLY A 483 8.29 -10.51 34.99
CA GLY A 483 7.81 -10.24 36.34
C GLY A 483 6.71 -9.18 36.38
N PHE A 484 5.65 -9.40 37.15
CA PHE A 484 4.58 -8.41 37.35
C PHE A 484 5.08 -7.10 37.97
N THR A 485 6.03 -7.18 38.91
CA THR A 485 6.65 -6.00 39.55
C THR A 485 7.48 -5.19 38.57
N GLU A 486 8.15 -5.87 37.64
CA GLU A 486 8.93 -5.25 36.58
C GLU A 486 8.01 -4.55 35.57
N LEU A 487 6.90 -5.20 35.18
CA LEU A 487 5.89 -4.61 34.31
C LEU A 487 5.22 -3.37 34.93
N ASP A 488 4.93 -3.37 36.24
CA ASP A 488 4.47 -2.16 36.95
C ASP A 488 5.50 -1.03 36.80
N HIS A 489 6.77 -1.32 37.11
CA HIS A 489 7.82 -0.30 37.04
C HIS A 489 7.98 0.27 35.62
N VAL A 490 8.02 -0.61 34.60
CA VAL A 490 8.08 -0.24 33.19
C VAL A 490 6.86 0.61 32.80
N SER A 491 5.66 0.25 33.22
CA SER A 491 4.44 1.02 32.93
C SER A 491 4.52 2.45 33.47
N ARG A 492 5.04 2.62 34.70
CA ARG A 492 5.22 3.93 35.32
C ARG A 492 6.27 4.76 34.59
N ILE A 493 7.37 4.14 34.14
CA ILE A 493 8.37 4.81 33.31
C ILE A 493 7.72 5.26 32.00
N LEU A 494 7.01 4.38 31.30
CA LEU A 494 6.35 4.71 30.02
C LEU A 494 5.35 5.85 30.18
N LEU A 495 4.51 5.87 31.21
CA LEU A 495 3.59 6.99 31.48
C LEU A 495 4.31 8.27 31.91
N ARG A 496 5.51 8.17 32.47
CA ARG A 496 6.32 9.35 32.79
C ARG A 496 6.98 9.93 31.54
N LEU A 497 7.38 9.09 30.60
CA LEU A 497 7.87 9.52 29.29
C LEU A 497 6.74 10.07 28.41
N TRP A 498 5.58 9.40 28.44
CA TRP A 498 4.42 9.73 27.62
C TRP A 498 3.14 9.69 28.45
N PRO A 499 2.81 10.81 29.13
CA PRO A 499 1.63 10.90 30.00
C PRO A 499 0.31 10.68 29.27
N ASN A 500 0.30 10.97 27.97
CA ASN A 500 -0.76 10.56 27.09
C ASN A 500 -0.60 9.05 26.90
N LEU A 501 -0.02 8.53 25.82
CA LEU A 501 -0.03 7.11 25.45
C LEU A 501 -1.46 6.51 25.53
N LYS A 502 -1.84 5.56 24.71
CA LYS A 502 -3.17 4.92 24.83
C LYS A 502 -2.98 3.45 24.98
N GLU A 503 -2.14 2.92 24.12
CA GLU A 503 -1.90 1.52 23.98
C GLU A 503 -0.48 1.25 23.50
N VAL A 504 0.02 0.09 23.90
CA VAL A 504 1.13 -0.61 23.31
C VAL A 504 0.55 -1.68 22.39
N GLN A 505 0.70 -1.53 21.08
CA GLN A 505 0.27 -2.54 20.12
C GLN A 505 1.42 -3.49 19.83
N TRP A 506 1.10 -4.75 19.54
CA TRP A 506 2.09 -5.68 19.02
C TRP A 506 1.85 -5.85 17.51
N SER A 507 2.78 -5.37 16.68
CA SER A 507 2.74 -5.52 15.23
C SER A 507 3.50 -6.78 14.82
N LYS A 508 2.77 -7.77 14.30
CA LYS A 508 3.35 -8.95 13.67
C LYS A 508 2.99 -8.96 12.18
N PRO A 509 3.97 -9.10 11.27
CA PRO A 509 3.66 -9.29 9.86
C PRO A 509 2.97 -10.65 9.64
N PHE A 510 1.71 -10.59 9.20
CA PHE A 510 1.01 -11.60 8.39
C PHE A 510 0.78 -13.04 8.92
N ARG A 511 1.08 -13.39 10.17
CA ARG A 511 0.61 -14.68 10.76
C ARG A 511 0.07 -14.51 12.17
N ARG A 512 -1.02 -15.23 12.50
CA ARG A 512 -1.52 -15.36 13.89
C ARG A 512 -0.36 -15.81 14.80
N ALA A 513 -0.38 -15.38 16.06
CA ALA A 513 0.53 -15.91 17.07
C ALA A 513 0.44 -17.45 17.07
N SER A 514 1.56 -18.09 16.80
CA SER A 514 1.65 -19.53 16.57
C SER A 514 2.63 -20.20 17.53
N THR A 515 3.57 -19.46 18.12
CA THR A 515 4.52 -20.00 19.09
C THR A 515 4.11 -19.67 20.53
N PRO A 516 4.51 -20.49 21.52
CA PRO A 516 4.24 -20.21 22.93
C PRO A 516 4.84 -18.87 23.41
N GLU A 517 6.01 -18.50 22.89
CA GLU A 517 6.69 -17.24 23.22
C GLU A 517 5.94 -16.03 22.65
N GLU A 518 5.38 -16.15 21.46
CA GLU A 518 4.53 -15.14 20.84
C GLU A 518 3.25 -14.90 21.64
N LEU A 519 2.60 -15.98 22.08
CA LEU A 519 1.42 -15.89 22.96
C LEU A 519 1.80 -15.25 24.31
N ALA A 520 2.91 -15.64 24.91
CA ALA A 520 3.40 -15.03 26.14
C ALA A 520 3.71 -13.54 25.97
N THR A 521 4.26 -13.14 24.81
CA THR A 521 4.52 -11.72 24.49
C THR A 521 3.21 -10.95 24.34
N LEU A 522 2.24 -11.51 23.61
CA LEU A 522 0.91 -10.90 23.47
C LEU A 522 0.22 -10.73 24.83
N ASP A 523 0.28 -11.75 25.70
CA ASP A 523 -0.28 -11.68 27.05
C ASP A 523 0.41 -10.59 27.89
N ARG A 524 1.74 -10.45 27.79
CA ARG A 524 2.48 -9.37 28.45
C ARG A 524 2.07 -7.98 27.93
N VAL A 525 1.89 -7.82 26.63
CA VAL A 525 1.42 -6.55 26.02
C VAL A 525 -0.01 -6.24 26.47
N ASN A 526 -0.90 -7.23 26.49
CA ASN A 526 -2.27 -7.07 26.99
C ASN A 526 -2.30 -6.69 28.47
N PHE A 527 -1.45 -7.30 29.29
CA PHE A 527 -1.28 -6.95 30.69
C PHE A 527 -0.78 -5.51 30.85
N LEU A 528 0.26 -5.14 30.10
CA LEU A 528 0.81 -3.77 30.07
C LEU A 528 -0.29 -2.74 29.74
N ASN A 529 -1.09 -2.99 28.71
CA ASN A 529 -2.20 -2.13 28.33
C ASN A 529 -3.26 -1.98 29.41
N SER A 530 -3.66 -3.10 30.02
CA SER A 530 -4.63 -3.10 31.13
C SER A 530 -4.12 -2.28 32.31
N TYR A 531 -2.82 -2.38 32.60
CA TYR A 531 -2.19 -1.64 33.69
C TYR A 531 -2.02 -0.14 33.37
N LEU A 532 -1.59 0.20 32.16
CA LEU A 532 -1.55 1.59 31.68
C LEU A 532 -2.92 2.26 31.78
N GLN A 533 -3.98 1.56 31.37
CA GLN A 533 -5.35 2.06 31.50
C GLN A 533 -5.73 2.29 32.97
N THR A 534 -5.46 1.33 33.84
CA THR A 534 -5.75 1.43 35.29
C THR A 534 -5.02 2.62 35.92
N LEU A 535 -3.74 2.82 35.61
CA LEU A 535 -2.96 3.95 36.13
C LEU A 535 -3.52 5.30 35.66
N ARG A 536 -3.97 5.42 34.40
CA ARG A 536 -4.61 6.64 33.90
C ARG A 536 -5.94 6.93 34.59
N GLU A 537 -6.77 5.89 34.80
CA GLU A 537 -8.02 6.02 35.54
C GLU A 537 -7.77 6.46 36.99
N LEU A 538 -6.74 5.91 37.65
CA LEU A 538 -6.34 6.34 38.99
C LEU A 538 -5.83 7.80 39.00
N GLN A 539 -5.06 8.22 37.99
CA GLN A 539 -4.62 9.61 37.86
C GLN A 539 -5.79 10.57 37.60
N SER A 540 -6.76 10.19 36.75
CA SER A 540 -7.94 11.00 36.48
C SER A 540 -8.82 11.13 37.73
N LEU A 541 -9.04 10.03 38.46
CA LEU A 541 -9.72 10.05 39.76
C LEU A 541 -8.99 10.92 40.78
N ARG A 542 -7.66 10.83 40.85
CA ARG A 542 -6.84 11.68 41.74
C ARG A 542 -6.98 13.16 41.39
N ASN A 543 -7.03 13.51 40.10
CA ASN A 543 -7.21 14.89 39.67
C ASN A 543 -8.62 15.41 39.99
N VAL A 544 -9.66 14.58 39.84
CA VAL A 544 -11.04 14.92 40.18
C VAL A 544 -11.24 15.06 41.69
N VAL A 545 -10.67 14.14 42.49
CA VAL A 545 -10.82 14.12 43.94
C VAL A 545 -9.86 15.09 44.64
N GLY A 546 -8.69 15.40 44.07
CA GLY A 546 -7.69 16.29 44.67
C GLY A 546 -7.99 17.79 44.49
N ALA A 547 -8.61 18.18 43.38
CA ALA A 547 -8.94 19.59 43.07
C ALA A 547 -9.80 20.33 44.11
N PRO A 548 -10.81 19.70 44.78
CA PRO A 548 -11.62 20.38 45.79
C PRO A 548 -10.98 20.46 47.20
N PHE A 549 -9.93 19.70 47.50
CA PHE A 549 -9.38 19.61 48.87
C PHE A 549 -8.04 20.34 49.08
N GLY A 550 -7.53 21.06 48.08
CA GLY A 550 -6.34 21.92 48.24
C GLY A 550 -5.06 21.18 48.67
N ILE A 551 -4.98 19.87 48.42
CA ILE A 551 -3.79 19.08 48.74
C ILE A 551 -2.71 19.45 47.71
N PRO A 552 -1.55 20.02 48.12
CA PRO A 552 -0.51 20.44 47.18
C PRO A 552 0.02 19.22 46.40
N HIS A 553 0.31 19.40 45.10
CA HIS A 553 1.01 18.41 44.26
C HIS A 553 2.35 18.02 44.88
N PRO A 554 2.58 16.76 45.29
CA PRO A 554 3.92 16.27 45.54
C PRO A 554 4.28 15.32 44.41
N PHE A 555 5.17 15.76 43.52
CA PHE A 555 6.14 14.85 42.91
C PHE A 555 7.12 14.40 44.01
N GLN A 556 6.64 13.58 44.94
CA GLN A 556 7.46 12.76 45.81
C GLN A 556 6.78 11.39 45.88
N LEU A 557 7.32 10.46 45.10
CA LEU A 557 7.02 9.05 45.15
C LEU A 557 7.29 8.55 46.58
N LEU A 558 6.25 8.21 47.32
CA LEU A 558 6.39 7.24 48.40
C LEU A 558 6.31 5.84 47.78
N PRO A 559 7.23 4.91 48.12
CA PRO A 559 7.09 3.53 47.73
C PRO A 559 5.87 2.96 48.45
N PHE A 560 4.86 2.54 47.69
CA PHE A 560 3.84 1.65 48.21
C PHE A 560 4.47 0.27 48.33
N ASP A 561 5.09 0.01 49.49
CA ASP A 561 5.42 -1.34 49.92
C ASP A 561 4.12 -2.10 50.19
N PHE A 562 3.70 -2.95 49.24
CA PHE A 562 2.78 -4.03 49.54
C PHE A 562 3.51 -5.06 50.38
N LYS A 563 3.55 -4.87 51.71
CA LYS A 563 3.76 -5.98 52.62
C LYS A 563 2.48 -6.82 52.63
N CYS A 564 2.62 -8.05 52.16
CA CYS A 564 1.63 -9.11 52.31
C CYS A 564 1.10 -9.12 53.74
N TRP A 565 -0.23 -9.17 53.88
CA TRP A 565 -0.87 -9.63 55.10
C TRP A 565 -0.87 -11.16 55.04
N ASP A 566 -0.46 -11.76 56.14
CA ASP A 566 -0.20 -13.20 56.34
C ASP A 566 -1.31 -14.15 55.84
#